data_AF-A0A0G4EXA1-F1
#
_entry.id   AF-A0A0G4EXA1-F1
#
_cell.length_a   1.000
_cell.length_b   1.000
_cell.length_c   1.000
_cell.angle_alpha   90.00
_cell.angle_beta   90.00
_cell.angle_gamma   90.00
#
_symmetry.space_group_name_H-M   'P 1'
#
loop_
_entity.id
_entity.type
_entity.pdbx_description
1 polymer ?
#
loop_
_entity_poly.entity_id
_entity_poly.type
_entity_poly.pdbx_seq_one_letter_code
_entity_poly.pdbx_strand_id
1 'polypeptide(L)'
;MKTVIQLSTKVIDSEYRLKKTLLHECCHVAQFVLEREFRPPHGRAFWKWARIATRRFPDLPVETCHSYDVHYKCKYQCTACGKMFGRHSKSLDTARYRCKCGGRIVYLGMFDPDGRRIAEKVPTPYNRFVKERYESVRAEMPPGTPNAKVLQRVAQIWKDRKNRSDGSDNE
;
A
#
# COMPACT_ATOMS: atom_id res chain seq x y z
N MET A 1 -9.11 18.39 -20.74
CA MET A 1 -7.97 17.89 -19.94
C MET A 1 -8.49 17.53 -18.56
N LYS A 2 -8.23 16.31 -18.07
CA LYS A 2 -8.69 15.88 -16.74
C LYS A 2 -7.53 16.00 -15.76
N THR A 3 -7.66 16.85 -14.75
CA THR A 3 -6.70 16.98 -13.65
C THR A 3 -7.28 16.31 -12.42
N VAL A 4 -6.53 15.39 -11.80
CA VAL A 4 -6.98 14.63 -10.63
C VAL A 4 -5.90 14.69 -9.56
N ILE A 5 -6.27 15.00 -8.33
CA ILE A 5 -5.41 14.84 -7.17
C ILE A 5 -5.64 13.44 -6.60
N GLN A 6 -4.56 12.68 -6.40
CA GLN A 6 -4.60 11.35 -5.78
C GLN A 6 -3.70 11.34 -4.55
N LEU A 7 -4.27 10.99 -3.40
CA LEU A 7 -3.55 10.96 -2.12
C LEU A 7 -3.38 9.53 -1.62
N SER A 8 -2.20 9.21 -1.09
CA SER A 8 -1.89 7.89 -0.55
C SER A 8 -2.32 7.76 0.91
N THR A 9 -3.26 6.87 1.21
CA THR A 9 -3.69 6.57 2.58
C THR A 9 -2.59 5.97 3.47
N LYS A 10 -1.48 5.52 2.87
CA LYS A 10 -0.30 5.01 3.61
C LYS A 10 0.66 6.11 4.05
N VAL A 11 0.52 7.31 3.48
CA VAL A 11 1.35 8.48 3.77
C VAL A 11 0.53 9.53 4.53
N ILE A 12 -0.75 9.66 4.17
CA ILE A 12 -1.72 10.53 4.80
C ILE A 12 -2.43 9.78 5.93
N ASP A 13 -1.80 9.77 7.10
CA ASP A 13 -2.25 9.10 8.31
C ASP A 13 -2.73 10.06 9.41
N SER A 14 -2.74 11.37 9.13
CA SER A 14 -3.25 12.40 10.04
C SER A 14 -3.91 13.53 9.27
N GLU A 15 -4.78 14.27 9.96
CA GLU A 15 -5.45 15.44 9.42
C GLU A 15 -4.45 16.52 8.96
N TYR A 16 -3.39 16.73 9.74
CA TYR A 16 -2.32 17.67 9.38
C TYR A 16 -1.67 17.29 8.05
N ARG A 17 -1.27 16.03 7.87
CA ARG A 17 -0.68 15.55 6.61
C ARG A 17 -1.66 15.66 5.45
N LEU A 18 -2.95 15.39 5.67
CA LEU A 18 -3.99 15.54 4.65
C LEU A 18 -4.07 17.00 4.17
N LYS A 19 -4.24 17.94 5.11
CA LYS A 19 -4.36 19.36 4.80
C LYS A 19 -3.09 19.90 4.11
N LYS A 20 -1.90 19.60 4.66
CA LYS A 20 -0.62 20.05 4.11
C LYS A 20 -0.39 19.51 2.70
N THR A 21 -0.64 18.23 2.48
CA THR A 21 -0.43 17.60 1.16
C THR A 21 -1.46 18.07 0.14
N LEU A 22 -2.74 18.12 0.51
CA LEU A 22 -3.79 18.59 -0.39
C LEU A 22 -3.53 20.04 -0.82
N LEU A 23 -3.09 20.91 0.09
CA LEU A 23 -2.76 22.29 -0.23
C LEU A 23 -1.59 22.41 -1.24
N HIS A 24 -0.56 21.57 -1.09
CA HIS A 24 0.54 21.46 -2.05
C HIS A 24 0.03 21.02 -3.43
N GLU A 25 -0.75 19.95 -3.49
CA GLU A 25 -1.30 19.44 -4.76
C GLU A 25 -2.25 20.45 -5.43
N CYS A 26 -3.04 21.20 -4.64
CA CYS A 26 -3.86 22.31 -5.17
C CYS A 26 -3.01 23.42 -5.82
N CYS A 27 -1.79 23.68 -5.32
CA CYS A 27 -0.88 24.63 -5.96
C CYS A 27 -0.41 24.13 -7.34
N HIS A 28 -0.15 22.84 -7.48
CA HIS A 28 0.12 22.23 -8.80
C HIS A 28 -1.11 22.31 -9.72
N VAL A 29 -2.31 22.05 -9.21
CA VAL A 29 -3.54 22.20 -10.02
C VAL A 29 -3.69 23.63 -10.51
N ALA A 30 -3.48 24.63 -9.66
CA ALA A 30 -3.55 26.04 -10.04
C ALA A 30 -2.48 26.41 -11.09
N GLN A 31 -1.24 25.94 -10.90
CA GLN A 31 -0.17 26.09 -11.88
C GLN A 31 -0.55 25.53 -13.26
N PHE A 32 -1.15 24.34 -13.30
CA PHE A 32 -1.49 23.65 -14.55
C PHE A 32 -2.73 24.25 -15.23
N VAL A 33 -3.77 24.53 -14.45
CA VAL A 33 -5.08 24.91 -14.99
C VAL A 33 -5.18 26.42 -15.21
N LEU A 34 -4.63 27.23 -14.29
CA LEU A 34 -4.76 28.69 -14.33
C LEU A 34 -3.58 29.35 -15.05
N GLU A 35 -2.35 28.90 -14.78
CA GLU A 35 -1.14 29.49 -15.39
C GLU A 35 -0.70 28.78 -16.68
N ARG A 36 -1.29 27.60 -16.98
CA ARG A 36 -0.94 26.75 -18.13
C ARG A 36 0.55 26.36 -18.19
N GLU A 37 1.21 26.29 -17.03
CA GLU A 37 2.64 25.96 -16.91
C GLU A 37 2.82 24.56 -16.31
N PHE A 38 3.24 23.56 -17.09
CA PHE A 38 3.40 22.19 -16.59
C PHE A 38 4.81 21.87 -16.09
N ARG A 39 5.79 22.69 -16.48
CA ARG A 39 7.18 22.53 -16.11
C ARG A 39 7.84 23.89 -15.86
N PRO A 40 8.78 23.95 -14.90
CA PRO A 40 9.13 22.88 -13.96
C PRO A 40 8.01 22.65 -12.92
N PRO A 41 7.94 21.47 -12.27
CA PRO A 41 6.86 21.16 -11.32
C PRO A 41 6.71 22.20 -10.20
N HIS A 42 7.81 22.77 -9.71
CA HIS A 42 7.82 23.80 -8.66
C HIS A 42 8.38 25.12 -9.17
N GLY A 43 7.93 25.55 -10.37
CA GLY A 43 8.36 26.78 -11.04
C GLY A 43 7.77 28.07 -10.47
N ARG A 44 7.90 29.17 -11.22
CA ARG A 44 7.42 30.49 -10.80
C ARG A 44 5.91 30.48 -10.55
N ALA A 45 5.15 29.84 -11.43
CA ALA A 45 3.71 29.69 -11.30
C ALA A 45 3.31 28.89 -10.05
N PHE A 46 3.99 27.79 -9.73
CA PHE A 46 3.76 27.04 -8.49
C PHE A 46 3.94 27.95 -7.26
N TRP A 47 5.09 28.64 -7.19
CA TRP A 47 5.43 29.47 -6.04
C TRP A 47 4.55 30.73 -5.92
N LYS A 48 3.93 31.21 -6.99
CA LYS A 48 2.90 32.25 -6.93
C LYS A 48 1.71 31.77 -6.08
N TRP A 49 1.18 30.59 -6.39
CA TRP A 49 0.04 30.00 -5.68
C TRP A 49 0.42 29.50 -4.28
N ALA A 50 1.59 28.90 -4.12
CA ALA A 50 2.12 28.50 -2.81
C ALA A 50 2.20 29.68 -1.84
N ARG A 51 2.67 30.86 -2.28
CA ARG A 51 2.72 32.07 -1.44
C ARG A 51 1.33 32.61 -1.08
N ILE A 52 0.34 32.45 -1.95
CA ILE A 52 -1.04 32.84 -1.64
C ILE A 52 -1.62 31.86 -0.60
N ALA A 53 -1.44 30.56 -0.83
CA ALA A 53 -1.86 29.49 0.07
C ALA A 53 -1.25 29.65 1.47
N THR A 54 0.07 29.78 1.57
CA THR A 54 0.78 29.97 2.85
C THR A 54 0.31 31.23 3.58
N ARG A 55 0.03 32.33 2.88
CA ARG A 55 -0.53 33.55 3.52
C ARG A 55 -1.94 33.32 4.08
N ARG A 56 -2.76 32.51 3.40
CA ARG A 56 -4.13 32.21 3.83
C ARG A 56 -4.20 31.15 4.94
N PHE A 57 -3.24 30.23 4.96
CA PHE A 57 -3.13 29.12 5.89
C PHE A 57 -1.70 29.12 6.50
N PRO A 58 -1.41 30.05 7.42
CA PRO A 58 -0.05 30.21 7.96
C PRO A 58 0.47 28.96 8.69
N ASP A 59 -0.42 28.15 9.27
CA ASP A 59 -0.08 26.89 9.95
C ASP A 59 0.30 25.75 8.98
N LEU A 60 0.11 25.95 7.68
CA LEU A 60 0.34 24.96 6.63
C LEU A 60 1.23 25.56 5.51
N PRO A 61 2.48 25.94 5.81
CA PRO A 61 3.36 26.47 4.79
C PRO A 61 3.59 25.44 3.68
N VAL A 62 3.39 25.88 2.44
CA VAL A 62 3.65 25.05 1.26
C VAL A 62 5.15 24.97 1.02
N GLU A 63 5.67 23.74 1.00
CA GLU A 63 7.07 23.40 0.74
C GLU A 63 7.20 22.67 -0.60
N THR A 64 8.41 22.55 -1.13
CA THR A 64 8.69 21.80 -2.37
C THR A 64 8.48 20.30 -2.22
N CYS A 65 8.79 19.76 -1.04
CA CYS A 65 8.73 18.33 -0.74
C CYS A 65 8.11 18.13 0.64
N HIS A 66 7.43 16.99 0.84
CA HIS A 66 7.04 16.54 2.16
C HIS A 66 8.06 15.53 2.71
N SER A 67 8.64 15.82 3.87
CA SER A 67 9.50 14.89 4.61
C SER A 67 8.71 14.16 5.70
N TYR A 68 7.70 13.38 5.29
CA TYR A 68 6.95 12.56 6.23
C TYR A 68 7.69 11.28 6.57
N ASP A 69 7.82 10.99 7.86
CA ASP A 69 8.18 9.66 8.32
C ASP A 69 7.04 8.69 8.03
N VAL A 70 7.22 7.89 6.98
CA VAL A 70 6.26 6.88 6.56
C VAL A 70 6.54 5.57 7.31
N HIS A 71 5.55 5.10 8.06
CA HIS A 71 5.66 3.81 8.71
C HIS A 71 5.58 2.65 7.70
N TYR A 72 6.64 1.85 7.67
CA TYR A 72 6.71 0.61 6.90
C TYR A 72 6.68 -0.60 7.81
N LYS A 73 5.54 -1.30 7.83
CA LYS A 73 5.36 -2.48 8.68
C LYS A 73 6.31 -3.62 8.36
N CYS A 74 6.60 -3.90 7.09
CA CYS A 74 7.53 -4.97 6.72
C CYS A 74 8.96 -4.43 6.68
N LYS A 75 9.82 -4.96 7.55
CA LYS A 75 11.23 -4.56 7.63
C LYS A 75 12.14 -5.66 7.07
N TYR A 76 13.20 -5.22 6.39
CA TYR A 76 14.24 -6.06 5.83
C TYR A 76 15.59 -5.45 6.13
N GLN A 77 16.64 -6.27 6.12
CA GLN A 77 18.00 -5.82 6.39
C GLN A 77 19.00 -6.45 5.43
N CYS A 78 19.99 -5.68 5.01
CA CYS A 78 21.15 -6.23 4.31
C CYS A 78 22.08 -6.91 5.32
N THR A 79 22.44 -8.16 5.03
CA THR A 79 23.37 -8.96 5.84
C THR A 79 24.82 -8.47 5.79
N ALA A 80 25.22 -7.74 4.74
CA ALA A 80 26.60 -7.27 4.57
C ALA A 80 26.84 -5.88 5.16
N CYS A 81 25.98 -4.89 4.85
CA CYS A 81 26.18 -3.50 5.28
C CYS A 81 25.19 -3.03 6.35
N GLY A 82 24.30 -3.90 6.85
CA GLY A 82 23.32 -3.56 7.88
C GLY A 82 22.18 -2.65 7.44
N LYS A 83 22.17 -2.16 6.19
CA LYS A 83 21.16 -1.23 5.68
C LYS A 83 19.73 -1.79 5.83
N MET A 84 18.84 -0.97 6.38
CA MET A 84 17.43 -1.29 6.59
C MET A 84 16.56 -0.87 5.40
N PHE A 85 15.53 -1.67 5.12
CA PHE A 85 14.54 -1.39 4.09
C PHE A 85 13.12 -1.56 4.65
N GLY A 86 12.23 -0.67 4.24
CA GLY A 86 10.82 -0.71 4.59
C GLY A 86 9.91 -0.99 3.39
N ARG A 87 8.88 -1.81 3.60
CA ARG A 87 7.76 -2.02 2.68
C ARG A 87 6.42 -2.05 3.43
N HIS A 88 5.35 -1.67 2.75
CA HIS A 88 3.98 -1.78 3.28
C HIS A 88 3.38 -3.18 3.14
N SER A 89 4.01 -4.08 2.40
CA SER A 89 3.60 -5.49 2.27
C SER A 89 4.85 -6.35 2.15
N LYS A 90 4.72 -7.67 2.30
CA LYS A 90 5.82 -8.63 2.09
C LYS A 90 6.10 -8.82 0.58
N SER A 91 6.36 -7.73 -0.14
CA SER A 91 6.49 -7.71 -1.60
C SER A 91 7.93 -7.75 -2.11
N LEU A 92 8.93 -7.62 -1.24
CA LEU A 92 10.32 -7.68 -1.65
C LEU A 92 10.76 -9.15 -1.74
N ASP A 93 10.98 -9.61 -2.96
CA ASP A 93 11.59 -10.91 -3.23
C ASP A 93 13.10 -10.87 -2.88
N THR A 94 13.44 -11.41 -1.73
CA THR A 94 14.81 -11.47 -1.22
C THR A 94 15.72 -12.42 -2.01
N ALA A 95 15.16 -13.31 -2.82
CA ALA A 95 15.96 -14.19 -3.69
C ALA A 95 16.45 -13.39 -4.91
N ARG A 96 15.55 -12.62 -5.53
CA ARG A 96 15.84 -11.84 -6.74
C ARG A 96 16.59 -10.53 -6.47
N TYR A 97 16.25 -9.81 -5.41
CA TYR A 97 16.81 -8.48 -5.15
C TYR A 97 18.03 -8.52 -4.22
N ARG A 98 18.95 -7.56 -4.41
CA ARG A 98 20.17 -7.38 -3.61
C ARG A 98 20.29 -5.93 -3.13
N CYS A 99 21.05 -5.74 -2.06
CA CYS A 99 21.42 -4.41 -1.60
C CYS A 99 22.35 -3.75 -2.63
N LYS A 100 22.44 -2.40 -2.62
CA LYS A 100 23.37 -1.67 -3.49
C LYS A 100 24.84 -2.06 -3.27
N CYS A 101 25.19 -2.55 -2.08
CA CYS A 101 26.52 -3.11 -1.80
C CYS A 101 26.71 -4.55 -2.30
N GLY A 102 25.73 -5.15 -3.00
CA GLY A 102 25.75 -6.55 -3.42
C GLY A 102 25.28 -7.56 -2.37
N GLY A 103 25.18 -7.17 -1.10
CA GLY A 103 24.79 -8.07 -0.01
C GLY A 103 23.35 -8.61 -0.10
N ARG A 104 23.14 -9.81 0.47
CA ARG A 104 21.82 -10.45 0.55
C ARG A 104 20.91 -9.67 1.50
N ILE A 105 19.64 -9.53 1.10
CA ILE A 105 18.60 -8.92 1.92
C ILE A 105 17.82 -10.03 2.62
N VAL A 106 17.58 -9.87 3.92
CA VAL A 106 16.77 -10.80 4.72
C VAL A 106 15.53 -10.11 5.25
N TYR A 107 14.44 -10.86 5.34
CA TYR A 107 13.20 -10.37 5.94
C TYR A 107 13.28 -10.45 7.46
N LEU A 108 13.09 -9.33 8.14
CA LEU A 108 13.15 -9.28 9.60
C LEU A 108 11.81 -9.58 10.25
N GLY A 109 10.69 -9.20 9.62
CA GLY A 109 9.35 -9.36 10.20
C GLY A 109 8.44 -8.18 9.93
N MET A 110 7.25 -8.24 10.53
CA MET A 110 6.29 -7.14 10.58
C MET A 110 6.43 -6.42 11.92
N PHE A 111 6.34 -5.09 11.90
CA PHE A 111 6.44 -4.23 13.08
C PHE A 111 5.30 -3.23 13.07
N ASP A 112 4.78 -2.89 14.24
CA ASP A 112 3.78 -1.84 14.42
C ASP A 112 4.45 -0.45 14.47
N PRO A 113 3.68 0.66 14.47
CA PRO A 113 4.23 2.01 14.59
C PRO A 113 5.10 2.23 15.84
N ASP A 114 4.84 1.50 16.92
CA ASP A 114 5.59 1.55 18.18
C ASP A 114 6.88 0.69 18.15
N GLY A 115 7.16 0.02 17.03
CA GLY A 115 8.34 -0.81 16.84
C GLY A 115 8.24 -2.22 17.43
N ARG A 116 7.07 -2.64 17.91
CA ARG A 116 6.85 -4.00 18.41
C ARG A 116 6.65 -4.97 17.25
N ARG A 117 7.21 -6.16 17.39
CA ARG A 117 7.08 -7.22 16.38
C ARG A 117 5.64 -7.73 16.34
N ILE A 118 5.02 -7.64 15.16
CA ILE A 118 3.71 -8.23 14.89
C ILE A 118 3.92 -9.70 14.55
N ALA A 119 3.34 -10.59 15.36
CA ALA A 119 3.36 -12.02 15.10
C ALA A 119 2.67 -12.35 13.76
N GLU A 120 3.24 -13.29 13.02
CA GLU A 120 2.59 -13.79 11.81
C GLU A 120 1.34 -14.57 12.21
N LYS A 121 0.18 -14.17 11.67
CA LYS A 121 -1.07 -14.90 11.91
C LYS A 121 -0.96 -16.29 11.29
N VAL A 122 -1.11 -17.33 12.11
CA VAL A 122 -1.24 -18.70 11.63
C VAL A 122 -2.47 -18.77 10.71
N PRO A 123 -2.33 -19.27 9.47
CA PRO A 123 -3.46 -19.40 8.57
C PRO A 123 -4.57 -20.26 9.18
N THR A 124 -5.78 -19.71 9.26
CA THR A 124 -6.97 -20.46 9.66
C THR A 124 -7.18 -21.66 8.73
N PRO A 125 -7.92 -22.71 9.15
CA PRO A 125 -8.26 -23.83 8.26
C PRO A 125 -8.86 -23.38 6.93
N TYR A 126 -9.73 -22.36 6.96
CA TYR A 126 -10.30 -21.76 5.75
C TYR A 126 -9.24 -21.09 4.87
N ASN A 127 -8.31 -20.31 5.43
CA ASN A 127 -7.26 -19.66 4.64
C ASN A 127 -6.33 -20.69 3.96
N ARG A 128 -6.02 -21.81 4.63
CA ARG A 128 -5.28 -22.92 4.02
C ARG A 128 -6.08 -23.54 2.86
N PHE A 129 -7.35 -23.84 3.11
CA PHE A 129 -8.24 -24.38 2.09
C PHE A 129 -8.35 -23.46 0.85
N VAL A 130 -8.47 -22.14 1.06
CA VAL A 130 -8.49 -21.18 -0.04
C VAL A 130 -7.20 -21.26 -0.84
N LYS A 131 -6.03 -21.28 -0.19
CA LYS A 131 -4.74 -21.38 -0.86
C LYS A 131 -4.61 -22.65 -1.69
N GLU A 132 -5.08 -23.78 -1.16
CA GLU A 132 -5.01 -25.09 -1.82
C GLU A 132 -5.97 -25.21 -3.01
N ARG A 133 -7.17 -24.62 -2.91
CA ARG A 133 -8.24 -24.83 -3.91
C ARG A 133 -8.37 -23.70 -4.93
N TYR A 134 -7.80 -22.53 -4.66
CA TYR A 134 -8.01 -21.35 -5.50
C TYR A 134 -7.59 -21.57 -6.97
N GLU A 135 -6.40 -22.14 -7.20
CA GLU A 135 -5.88 -22.34 -8.55
C GLU A 135 -6.72 -23.35 -9.34
N SER A 136 -7.09 -24.48 -8.72
CA SER A 136 -7.96 -25.48 -9.35
C SER A 136 -9.34 -24.90 -9.67
N VAL A 137 -9.99 -24.21 -8.72
CA VAL A 137 -11.29 -23.58 -8.96
C VAL A 137 -11.20 -22.50 -10.04
N ARG A 138 -10.10 -21.76 -10.11
CA ARG A 138 -9.89 -20.76 -11.17
C ARG A 138 -9.74 -21.42 -12.55
N ALA A 139 -9.08 -22.56 -12.63
CA ALA A 139 -8.91 -23.31 -13.88
C ALA A 139 -10.22 -23.94 -14.37
N GLU A 140 -11.12 -24.33 -13.46
CA GLU A 140 -12.47 -24.85 -13.79
C GLU A 140 -13.45 -23.76 -14.25
N MET A 141 -13.19 -22.50 -13.91
CA MET A 141 -14.04 -21.37 -14.27
C MET A 141 -13.63 -20.73 -15.60
N PRO A 142 -14.56 -20.04 -16.30
CA PRO A 142 -14.26 -19.37 -17.56
C PRO A 142 -13.04 -18.43 -17.46
N PRO A 143 -12.15 -18.39 -18.47
CA PRO A 143 -11.05 -17.44 -18.52
C PRO A 143 -11.55 -16.00 -18.35
N GLY A 144 -10.82 -15.19 -17.58
CA GLY A 144 -11.21 -13.81 -17.28
C GLY A 144 -12.23 -13.65 -16.15
N THR A 145 -12.68 -14.75 -15.52
CA THR A 145 -13.55 -14.68 -14.33
C THR A 145 -12.91 -13.78 -13.25
N PRO A 146 -13.65 -12.78 -12.72
CA PRO A 146 -13.15 -11.92 -11.65
C PRO A 146 -12.78 -12.72 -10.39
N ASN A 147 -11.67 -12.38 -9.74
CA ASN A 147 -11.19 -13.07 -8.53
C ASN A 147 -12.27 -13.18 -7.44
N ALA A 148 -13.15 -12.18 -7.32
CA ALA A 148 -14.26 -12.19 -6.37
C ALA A 148 -15.21 -13.39 -6.58
N LYS A 149 -15.48 -13.76 -7.84
CA LYS A 149 -16.34 -14.89 -8.20
C LYS A 149 -15.66 -16.23 -7.93
N VAL A 150 -14.35 -16.32 -8.19
CA VAL A 150 -13.54 -17.50 -7.84
C VAL A 150 -13.55 -17.73 -6.32
N LEU A 151 -13.32 -16.68 -5.53
CA LEU A 151 -13.36 -16.76 -4.07
C LEU A 151 -14.75 -17.15 -3.54
N GLN A 152 -15.82 -16.62 -4.15
CA GLN A 152 -17.19 -17.01 -3.82
C GLN A 152 -17.42 -18.51 -4.05
N ARG A 153 -16.91 -19.06 -5.15
CA ARG A 153 -17.02 -20.49 -5.45
C ARG A 153 -16.23 -21.33 -4.45
N VAL A 154 -15.00 -20.95 -4.12
CA VAL A 154 -14.19 -21.60 -3.07
C VAL A 154 -14.91 -21.60 -1.73
N ALA A 155 -15.53 -20.48 -1.34
CA ALA A 155 -16.31 -20.38 -0.12
C ALA A 155 -17.52 -21.33 -0.10
N GLN A 156 -18.20 -21.52 -1.24
CA GLN A 156 -19.32 -22.46 -1.34
C GLN A 156 -18.84 -23.90 -1.13
N ILE A 157 -17.75 -24.30 -1.79
CA ILE A 157 -17.19 -25.66 -1.64
C ILE A 157 -16.79 -25.93 -0.18
N TRP A 158 -16.26 -24.93 0.52
CA TRP A 158 -15.95 -25.04 1.96
C TRP A 158 -17.20 -25.29 2.81
N LYS A 159 -18.29 -24.55 2.55
CA LYS A 159 -19.57 -24.73 3.25
C LYS A 159 -20.17 -26.11 2.98
N ASP A 160 -20.19 -26.53 1.71
CA ASP A 160 -20.73 -27.84 1.32
C ASP A 160 -19.93 -29.00 1.94
N ARG A 161 -18.62 -28.82 2.17
CA ARG A 161 -17.78 -29.79 2.89
C ARG A 161 -18.16 -29.85 4.36
N LYS A 162 -18.30 -28.70 5.03
CA LYS A 162 -18.70 -28.65 6.45
C LYS A 162 -20.06 -29.29 6.69
N ASN A 163 -21.04 -28.98 5.85
CA ASN A 163 -22.38 -29.56 5.96
C ASN A 163 -22.40 -31.09 5.76
N ARG A 164 -21.43 -31.66 5.03
CA ARG A 164 -21.29 -33.11 4.86
C ARG A 164 -20.56 -33.78 6.02
N SER A 165 -19.58 -33.10 6.63
CA SER A 165 -18.87 -33.63 7.80
C SER A 165 -19.69 -33.57 9.10
N ASP A 166 -20.64 -32.63 9.20
CA ASP A 166 -21.54 -32.52 10.37
C ASP A 166 -22.75 -33.48 10.29
N GLY A 167 -22.88 -34.25 9.20
CA GLY A 167 -24.01 -35.16 8.95
C GLY A 167 -23.67 -36.66 9.06
N SER A 168 -22.46 -37.03 9.47
CA SER A 168 -21.97 -38.42 9.50
C SER A 168 -21.78 -39.02 10.90
N ASP A 169 -22.22 -38.34 11.97
CA ASP A 169 -22.09 -38.82 13.36
C ASP A 169 -23.44 -39.29 13.96
N ASN A 170 -24.39 -39.74 13.13
CA ASN A 170 -25.68 -40.24 13.58
C ASN A 170 -26.11 -41.47 12.77
N GLU A 171 -25.38 -42.58 12.91
CA GLU A 171 -25.87 -43.93 12.60
C GLU A 171 -25.27 -44.96 13.55
#